data_AF-A0A6L5GR23-F1
#
_entry.id   AF-A0A6L5GR23-F1
#
_cell.length_a   1.000
_cell.length_b   1.000
_cell.length_c   1.000
_cell.angle_alpha   90.00
_cell.angle_beta   90.00
_cell.angle_gamma   90.00
#
_symmetry.space_group_name_H-M   'P 1'
#
loop_
_entity.id
_entity.type
_entity.pdbx_description
1 polymer ?
#
loop_
_entity_poly.entity_id
_entity_poly.type
_entity_poly.pdbx_seq_one_letter_code
_entity_poly.pdbx_strand_id
1 'polypeptide(L)'
;MSNTEKQNEEAIKKKIIEQIDQEKQEAQQRRDNKSDSLHVEKDKMLGYKAFLGIWNTFVFAVGWYLFYNYKIFEYYSRPGYLVVVCLFVIAYINLVAFYHAFDFKHKSKARLIFANTISIVTVDILIYLGGCLFNAGYIDVKPGVVMAAIQIVITWVVVNVAKNHAELL
;
A
#
# COMPACT_ATOMS: atom_id res chain seq x y z
N MET A 1 21.98 -26.90 62.67
CA MET A 1 21.99 -26.26 61.34
C MET A 1 22.86 -25.02 61.45
N SER A 2 24.03 -25.04 60.78
CA SER A 2 25.10 -24.07 60.97
C SER A 2 24.72 -22.72 60.37
N ASN A 3 25.09 -21.60 61.01
CA ASN A 3 24.80 -20.23 60.55
C ASN A 3 25.26 -20.00 59.08
N THR A 4 26.28 -20.74 58.67
CA THR A 4 26.88 -20.78 57.32
C THR A 4 25.96 -21.41 56.26
N GLU A 5 25.14 -22.39 56.61
CA GLU A 5 24.21 -23.06 55.66
C GLU A 5 23.05 -22.14 55.30
N LYS A 6 22.51 -21.40 56.27
CA LYS A 6 21.43 -20.42 56.04
C LYS A 6 21.87 -19.27 55.14
N GLN A 7 23.08 -18.74 55.35
CA GLN A 7 23.63 -17.70 54.48
C GLN A 7 23.84 -18.18 53.03
N ASN A 8 24.26 -19.43 52.85
CA ASN A 8 24.46 -19.99 51.52
C ASN A 8 23.11 -20.21 50.80
N GLU A 9 22.08 -20.64 51.53
CA GLU A 9 20.72 -20.81 50.98
C GLU A 9 20.10 -19.46 50.54
N GLU A 10 20.30 -18.39 51.31
CA GLU A 10 19.85 -17.05 50.93
C GLU A 10 20.61 -16.49 49.72
N ALA A 11 21.92 -16.73 49.64
CA ALA A 11 22.72 -16.33 48.48
C ALA A 11 22.27 -17.04 47.19
N ILE A 12 21.94 -18.33 47.27
CA ILE A 12 21.43 -19.12 46.14
C ILE A 12 20.06 -18.60 45.70
N LYS A 13 19.13 -18.37 46.64
CA LYS A 13 17.80 -17.81 46.32
C LYS A 13 17.90 -16.45 45.65
N LYS A 14 18.77 -15.58 46.15
CA LYS A 14 19.00 -14.24 45.58
C LYS A 14 19.50 -14.33 44.13
N LYS A 15 20.45 -15.23 43.86
CA LYS A 15 21.01 -15.44 42.52
C LYS A 15 19.99 -15.99 41.53
N ILE A 16 19.10 -16.89 41.97
CA ILE A 16 18.01 -17.43 41.14
C ILE A 16 16.99 -16.35 40.81
N ILE A 17 16.61 -15.51 41.78
CA ILE A 17 15.67 -14.41 41.56
C ILE A 17 16.24 -13.41 40.54
N GLU A 18 17.52 -13.07 40.67
CA GLU A 18 18.20 -12.15 39.76
C GLU A 18 18.26 -12.70 38.32
N GLN A 19 18.50 -14.01 38.15
CA GLN A 19 18.43 -14.66 36.83
C GLN A 19 17.02 -14.64 36.23
N ILE A 20 15.99 -14.90 37.04
CA ILE A 20 14.59 -14.87 36.58
C ILE A 20 14.19 -13.45 36.15
N ASP A 21 14.61 -12.43 36.90
CA ASP A 21 14.34 -11.04 36.55
C ASP A 21 15.09 -10.62 35.29
N GLN A 22 16.33 -11.07 35.09
CA GLN A 22 17.06 -10.87 33.83
C GLN A 22 16.35 -11.54 32.65
N GLU A 23 15.96 -12.80 32.75
CA GLU A 23 15.23 -13.49 31.67
C GLU A 23 13.90 -12.81 31.34
N LYS A 24 13.17 -12.34 32.36
CA LYS A 24 11.93 -11.58 32.16
C LYS A 24 12.18 -10.25 31.47
N GLN A 25 13.23 -9.52 31.86
CA GLN A 25 13.59 -8.25 31.23
C GLN A 25 14.00 -8.46 29.77
N GLU A 26 14.80 -9.48 29.45
CA GLU A 26 15.15 -9.80 28.07
C GLU A 26 13.95 -10.23 27.22
N ALA A 27 13.04 -11.02 27.80
CA ALA A 27 11.82 -11.44 27.11
C ALA A 27 10.87 -10.26 26.86
N GLN A 28 10.83 -9.30 27.79
CA GLN A 28 10.05 -8.08 27.64
C GLN A 28 10.67 -7.16 26.58
N GLN A 29 11.99 -6.94 26.64
CA GLN A 29 12.71 -6.12 25.67
C GLN A 29 12.62 -6.68 24.24
N ARG A 30 12.64 -8.01 24.09
CA ARG A 30 12.38 -8.66 22.79
C ARG A 30 10.95 -8.42 22.28
N ARG A 31 9.96 -8.40 23.16
CA ARG A 31 8.57 -8.10 22.79
C ARG A 31 8.39 -6.64 22.39
N ASP A 32 8.99 -5.72 23.15
CA ASP A 32 8.90 -4.29 22.89
C ASP A 32 9.59 -3.92 21.57
N ASN A 33 10.80 -4.44 21.33
CA ASN A 33 11.51 -4.23 20.05
C ASN A 33 10.73 -4.80 18.85
N LYS A 34 10.14 -5.99 19.00
CA LYS A 34 9.29 -6.58 17.95
C LYS A 34 8.02 -5.78 17.69
N SER A 35 7.43 -5.18 18.73
CA SER A 35 6.27 -4.32 18.60
C SER A 35 6.64 -3.05 17.84
N ASP A 36 7.73 -2.40 18.24
CA ASP A 36 8.21 -1.15 17.65
C ASP A 36 8.58 -1.33 16.17
N SER A 37 9.31 -2.42 15.82
CA SER A 37 9.63 -2.75 14.44
C SER A 37 8.38 -2.96 13.59
N LEU A 38 7.33 -3.58 14.15
CA LEU A 38 6.06 -3.83 13.46
C LEU A 38 5.27 -2.54 13.22
N HIS A 39 5.31 -1.59 14.15
CA HIS A 39 4.67 -0.29 14.00
C HIS A 39 5.34 0.54 12.90
N VAL A 40 6.68 0.63 12.94
CA VAL A 40 7.47 1.34 11.92
C VAL A 40 7.27 0.75 10.51
N GLU A 41 7.22 -0.58 10.39
CA GLU A 41 6.98 -1.25 9.11
C GLU A 41 5.56 -0.96 8.57
N LYS A 42 4.54 -1.00 9.44
CA LYS A 42 3.16 -0.65 9.05
C LYS A 42 3.04 0.77 8.56
N ASP A 43 3.67 1.74 9.23
CA ASP A 43 3.57 3.15 8.87
C ASP A 43 4.24 3.44 7.52
N LYS A 44 5.41 2.84 7.26
CA LYS A 44 6.06 2.92 5.95
C LYS A 44 5.21 2.29 4.85
N MET A 45 4.64 1.11 5.08
CA MET A 45 3.76 0.45 4.12
C MET A 45 2.50 1.28 3.83
N LEU A 46 1.94 1.94 4.85
CA LEU A 46 0.78 2.82 4.68
C LEU A 46 1.11 4.03 3.81
N GLY A 47 2.30 4.62 3.99
CA GLY A 47 2.79 5.71 3.16
C GLY A 47 2.88 5.34 1.67
N TYR A 48 3.46 4.18 1.35
CA TYR A 48 3.55 3.71 -0.05
C TYR A 48 2.17 3.46 -0.68
N LYS A 49 1.20 2.94 0.09
CA LYS A 49 -0.19 2.77 -0.39
C LYS A 49 -0.83 4.09 -0.74
N ALA A 50 -0.76 5.05 0.18
CA ALA A 50 -1.34 6.37 -0.01
C ALA A 50 -0.69 7.07 -1.21
N PHE A 51 0.63 6.99 -1.33
CA PHE A 51 1.37 7.56 -2.45
C PHE A 51 0.92 6.96 -3.80
N LEU A 52 0.86 5.63 -3.91
CA LEU A 52 0.41 4.96 -5.13
C LEU A 52 -1.02 5.32 -5.50
N GLY A 53 -1.94 5.36 -4.53
CA GLY A 53 -3.33 5.73 -4.78
C GLY A 53 -3.48 7.17 -5.27
N ILE A 54 -2.80 8.12 -4.61
CA ILE A 54 -2.80 9.54 -5.00
C ILE A 54 -2.18 9.70 -6.39
N TRP A 55 -1.04 9.08 -6.63
CA TRP A 55 -0.32 9.18 -7.89
C TRP A 55 -1.12 8.61 -9.06
N ASN A 56 -1.67 7.40 -8.93
CA ASN A 56 -2.46 6.78 -9.99
C ASN A 56 -3.71 7.61 -10.32
N THR A 57 -4.38 8.13 -9.30
CA THR A 57 -5.51 9.05 -9.46
C THR A 57 -5.10 10.33 -10.19
N PHE A 58 -3.95 10.91 -9.84
CA PHE A 58 -3.45 12.13 -10.45
C PHE A 58 -3.13 11.94 -11.94
N VAL A 59 -2.40 10.87 -12.30
CA VAL A 59 -2.08 10.57 -13.70
C VAL A 59 -3.34 10.34 -14.52
N PHE A 60 -4.30 9.58 -13.97
CA PHE A 60 -5.59 9.36 -14.61
C PHE A 60 -6.34 10.68 -14.81
N ALA A 61 -6.44 11.50 -13.77
CA ALA A 61 -7.15 12.78 -13.80
C ALA A 61 -6.56 13.73 -14.85
N VAL A 62 -5.24 13.88 -14.88
CA VAL A 62 -4.55 14.73 -15.87
C VAL A 62 -4.74 14.19 -17.28
N GLY A 63 -4.57 12.88 -17.49
CA GLY A 63 -4.76 12.27 -18.80
C GLY A 63 -6.20 12.39 -19.30
N TRP A 64 -7.18 12.19 -18.42
CA TRP A 64 -8.59 12.33 -18.76
C TRP A 64 -8.97 13.78 -19.06
N TYR A 65 -8.48 14.73 -18.26
CA TYR A 65 -8.72 16.15 -18.46
C TYR A 65 -8.19 16.63 -19.82
N LEU A 66 -6.96 16.25 -20.17
CA LEU A 66 -6.30 16.74 -21.38
C LEU A 66 -6.86 16.12 -22.67
N PHE A 67 -7.16 14.81 -22.67
CA PHE A 67 -7.45 14.08 -23.91
C PHE A 67 -8.93 13.76 -24.13
N TYR A 68 -9.71 13.62 -23.06
CA TYR A 68 -11.08 13.10 -23.13
C TYR A 68 -12.15 14.14 -22.76
N ASN A 69 -11.84 15.06 -21.84
CA ASN A 69 -12.82 15.98 -21.29
C ASN A 69 -13.54 16.83 -22.35
N TYR A 70 -12.80 17.45 -23.27
CA TYR A 70 -13.39 18.31 -24.30
C TYR A 70 -14.11 17.51 -25.39
N LYS A 71 -13.72 16.23 -25.60
CA LYS A 71 -14.32 15.35 -26.61
C LYS A 71 -15.64 14.72 -26.16
N ILE A 72 -15.80 14.45 -24.86
CA ILE A 72 -16.97 13.74 -24.32
C ILE A 72 -18.06 14.72 -23.84
N PHE A 73 -17.67 15.85 -23.25
CA PHE A 73 -18.61 16.76 -22.61
C PHE A 73 -18.44 18.19 -23.14
N GLU A 74 -18.89 18.43 -24.38
CA GLU A 74 -18.75 19.74 -25.04
C GLU A 74 -19.51 20.86 -24.29
N TYR A 75 -20.68 20.55 -23.70
CA TYR A 75 -21.52 21.52 -22.98
C TYR A 75 -21.37 21.48 -21.44
N TYR A 76 -20.96 20.34 -20.86
CA TYR A 76 -20.86 20.10 -19.41
C TYR A 76 -19.47 19.58 -18.99
N SER A 77 -18.41 20.06 -19.63
CA SER A 77 -17.02 19.60 -19.44
C SER A 77 -16.55 19.57 -17.98
N ARG A 78 -16.84 20.62 -17.20
CA ARG A 78 -16.38 20.71 -15.79
C ARG A 78 -17.07 19.72 -14.84
N PRO A 79 -18.42 19.63 -14.77
CA PRO A 79 -19.07 18.66 -13.90
C PRO A 79 -18.90 17.21 -14.38
N GLY A 80 -18.90 16.97 -15.69
CA GLY A 80 -18.68 15.63 -16.25
C GLY A 80 -17.29 15.07 -15.88
N TYR A 81 -16.25 15.91 -15.99
CA TYR A 81 -14.90 15.56 -15.54
C TYR A 81 -14.85 15.16 -14.06
N LEU A 82 -15.44 15.95 -13.18
CA LEU A 82 -15.46 15.66 -11.74
C LEU A 82 -16.13 14.32 -11.44
N VAL A 83 -17.26 14.02 -12.09
CA VAL A 83 -17.96 12.74 -11.93
C VAL A 83 -17.05 11.58 -12.36
N VAL A 84 -16.36 11.69 -13.49
CA VAL A 84 -15.47 10.63 -13.97
C VAL A 84 -14.29 10.41 -13.02
N VAL A 85 -13.67 11.47 -12.49
CA VAL A 85 -12.59 11.33 -11.49
C VAL A 85 -13.13 10.70 -10.21
N CYS A 86 -14.30 11.10 -9.73
CA CYS A 86 -14.93 10.48 -8.54
C CYS A 86 -15.21 8.99 -8.77
N LEU A 87 -15.74 8.61 -9.93
CA LEU A 87 -15.99 7.21 -10.29
C LEU A 87 -14.68 6.42 -10.33
N PHE A 88 -13.61 7.00 -10.90
CA PHE A 88 -12.29 6.37 -10.91
C PHE A 88 -11.80 6.10 -9.49
N VAL A 89 -11.85 7.10 -8.60
CA VAL A 89 -11.38 6.95 -7.21
C VAL A 89 -12.16 5.85 -6.47
N ILE A 90 -13.49 5.86 -6.59
CA ILE A 90 -14.36 4.87 -5.94
C ILE A 90 -14.07 3.48 -6.50
N ALA A 91 -14.01 3.33 -7.82
CA ALA A 91 -13.72 2.05 -8.46
C ALA A 91 -12.34 1.53 -8.07
N TYR A 92 -11.33 2.39 -8.12
CA TYR A 92 -9.94 2.06 -7.79
C TYR A 92 -9.80 1.60 -6.34
N ILE A 93 -10.35 2.34 -5.37
CA ILE A 93 -10.30 1.95 -3.96
C ILE A 93 -10.98 0.59 -3.75
N ASN A 94 -12.16 0.37 -4.34
CA ASN A 94 -12.89 -0.89 -4.22
C ASN A 94 -12.14 -2.06 -4.86
N LEU A 95 -11.58 -1.89 -6.05
CA LEU A 95 -10.83 -2.93 -6.76
C LEU A 95 -9.52 -3.28 -6.04
N VAL A 96 -8.81 -2.28 -5.54
CA VAL A 96 -7.59 -2.51 -4.75
C VAL A 96 -7.90 -3.22 -3.43
N ALA A 97 -9.02 -2.88 -2.77
CA ALA A 97 -9.50 -3.58 -1.59
C ALA A 97 -9.89 -5.03 -1.92
N PHE A 98 -10.61 -5.25 -3.03
CA PHE A 98 -11.07 -6.56 -3.47
C PHE A 98 -9.91 -7.52 -3.81
N TYR A 99 -8.94 -7.05 -4.59
CA TYR A 99 -7.75 -7.84 -4.95
C TYR A 99 -6.73 -7.97 -3.81
N HIS A 100 -6.98 -7.36 -2.64
CA HIS A 100 -6.00 -7.25 -1.56
C HIS A 100 -4.64 -6.77 -2.08
N ALA A 101 -4.64 -5.81 -3.03
CA ALA A 101 -3.40 -5.33 -3.67
C ALA A 101 -2.54 -4.51 -2.69
N PHE A 102 -3.11 -4.15 -1.55
CA PHE A 102 -2.45 -3.50 -0.43
C PHE A 102 -2.00 -4.46 0.68
N ASP A 103 -2.06 -5.78 0.50
CA ASP A 103 -1.57 -6.70 1.53
C ASP A 103 -0.06 -6.94 1.39
N PHE A 104 0.73 -5.98 1.88
CA PHE A 104 2.20 -6.01 1.85
C PHE A 104 2.81 -7.03 2.84
N LYS A 105 2.04 -7.50 3.83
CA LYS A 105 2.57 -8.31 4.95
C LYS A 105 2.99 -9.73 4.56
N HIS A 106 2.33 -10.35 3.58
CA HIS A 106 2.58 -11.76 3.22
C HIS A 106 2.79 -12.01 1.72
N LYS A 107 2.84 -10.94 0.91
CA LYS A 107 2.94 -11.07 -0.54
C LYS A 107 4.34 -10.72 -1.07
N SER A 108 4.78 -11.51 -2.05
CA SER A 108 6.04 -11.28 -2.77
C SER A 108 5.98 -9.97 -3.58
N LYS A 109 7.14 -9.40 -3.93
CA LYS A 109 7.27 -8.18 -4.78
C LYS A 109 6.33 -8.28 -6.00
N ALA A 110 6.39 -9.43 -6.67
CA ALA A 110 5.61 -9.74 -7.87
C ALA A 110 4.09 -9.78 -7.63
N ARG A 111 3.62 -10.38 -6.52
CA ARG A 111 2.17 -10.44 -6.24
C ARG A 111 1.56 -9.06 -6.03
N LEU A 112 2.33 -8.13 -5.46
CA LEU A 112 1.85 -6.78 -5.19
C LEU A 112 1.82 -5.90 -6.46
N ILE A 113 2.83 -6.04 -7.31
CA ILE A 113 2.85 -5.41 -8.63
C ILE A 113 1.71 -5.95 -9.49
N PHE A 114 1.52 -7.26 -9.51
CA PHE A 114 0.47 -7.91 -10.29
C PHE A 114 -0.93 -7.46 -9.86
N ALA A 115 -1.20 -7.42 -8.56
CA ALA A 115 -2.51 -7.00 -8.05
C ALA A 115 -2.80 -5.52 -8.37
N ASN A 116 -1.83 -4.61 -8.19
CA ASN A 116 -2.00 -3.21 -8.57
C ASN A 116 -2.15 -3.04 -10.09
N THR A 117 -1.41 -3.81 -10.89
CA THR A 117 -1.52 -3.78 -12.36
C THR A 117 -2.91 -4.19 -12.82
N ILE A 118 -3.46 -5.29 -12.27
CA ILE A 118 -4.83 -5.71 -12.58
C ILE A 118 -5.84 -4.64 -12.16
N SER A 119 -5.69 -4.05 -10.97
CA SER A 119 -6.57 -2.97 -10.53
C SER A 119 -6.55 -1.77 -11.48
N ILE A 120 -5.36 -1.28 -11.84
CA ILE A 120 -5.17 -0.16 -12.79
C ILE A 120 -5.87 -0.49 -14.12
N VAL A 121 -5.48 -1.60 -14.75
CA VAL A 121 -6.01 -2.01 -16.07
C VAL A 121 -7.53 -2.17 -16.03
N THR A 122 -8.08 -2.74 -14.95
CA THR A 122 -9.53 -2.94 -14.81
C THR A 122 -10.28 -1.63 -14.70
N VAL A 123 -9.79 -0.69 -13.89
CA VAL A 123 -10.42 0.62 -13.73
C VAL A 123 -10.31 1.43 -15.03
N ASP A 124 -9.15 1.43 -15.68
CA ASP A 124 -8.95 2.16 -16.94
C ASP A 124 -9.90 1.67 -18.03
N ILE A 125 -10.06 0.35 -18.17
CA ILE A 125 -11.00 -0.25 -19.13
C ILE A 125 -12.44 0.14 -18.76
N LEU A 126 -12.82 0.05 -17.48
CA LEU A 126 -14.18 0.34 -17.03
C LEU A 126 -14.56 1.81 -17.31
N ILE A 127 -13.67 2.74 -16.99
CA ILE A 127 -13.92 4.16 -17.22
C ILE A 127 -13.87 4.52 -18.71
N TYR A 128 -12.97 3.91 -19.49
CA TYR A 128 -12.94 4.07 -20.94
C TYR A 128 -14.25 3.60 -21.61
N LEU A 129 -14.77 2.43 -21.22
CA LEU A 129 -16.05 1.93 -21.70
C LEU A 129 -17.20 2.85 -21.30
N GLY A 130 -17.20 3.37 -20.06
CA GLY A 130 -18.14 4.39 -19.63
C GLY A 130 -18.09 5.64 -20.50
N GLY A 131 -16.88 6.14 -20.81
CA GLY A 131 -16.68 7.28 -21.70
C GLY A 131 -17.22 7.04 -23.11
N CYS A 132 -16.96 5.86 -23.70
CA CYS A 132 -17.49 5.49 -25.02
C CYS A 132 -19.02 5.43 -25.04
N LEU A 133 -19.64 4.94 -23.95
CA LEU A 133 -21.09 4.91 -23.80
C LEU A 133 -21.70 6.32 -23.73
N PHE A 134 -21.07 7.23 -22.99
CA PHE A 134 -21.51 8.63 -22.91
C PHE A 134 -21.36 9.39 -24.23
N ASN A 135 -20.31 9.11 -24.99
CA ASN A 135 -20.06 9.77 -26.27
C ASN A 135 -20.83 9.14 -27.46
N ALA A 136 -21.61 8.07 -27.21
CA ALA A 136 -22.32 7.28 -28.23
C ALA A 136 -21.43 6.94 -29.46
N GLY A 137 -20.13 6.72 -29.23
CA GLY A 137 -19.13 6.66 -30.29
C GLY A 137 -17.77 6.18 -29.78
N TYR A 138 -16.91 5.80 -30.73
CA TYR A 138 -15.57 5.29 -30.41
C TYR A 138 -14.64 6.45 -30.08
N ILE A 139 -14.02 6.41 -28.89
CA ILE A 139 -13.03 7.40 -28.49
C ILE A 139 -11.64 6.81 -28.70
N ASP A 140 -10.64 7.62 -29.04
CA ASP A 140 -9.27 7.15 -29.16
C ASP A 140 -8.80 6.46 -27.87
N VAL A 141 -8.42 5.19 -27.96
CA VAL A 141 -7.89 4.42 -26.81
C VAL A 141 -6.42 4.74 -26.50
N LYS A 142 -5.71 5.32 -27.48
CA LYS A 142 -4.26 5.60 -27.41
C LYS A 142 -3.85 6.38 -26.15
N PRO A 143 -4.48 7.52 -25.79
CA PRO A 143 -4.09 8.24 -24.58
C PRO A 143 -4.33 7.44 -23.31
N GLY A 144 -5.42 6.67 -23.22
CA GLY A 144 -5.68 5.78 -22.08
C GLY A 144 -4.59 4.72 -21.90
N VAL A 145 -4.15 4.07 -22.98
CA VAL A 145 -3.08 3.05 -22.93
C VAL A 145 -1.75 3.66 -22.46
N VAL A 146 -1.41 4.87 -22.92
CA VAL A 146 -0.19 5.56 -22.50
C VAL A 146 -0.22 5.88 -21.00
N MET A 147 -1.35 6.35 -20.48
CA MET A 147 -1.50 6.66 -19.05
C MET A 147 -1.42 5.40 -18.19
N ALA A 148 -2.09 4.32 -18.61
CA ALA A 148 -2.01 3.01 -17.95
C ALA A 148 -0.56 2.49 -17.90
N ALA A 149 0.19 2.60 -19.01
CA ALA A 149 1.59 2.22 -19.05
C ALA A 149 2.45 3.01 -18.04
N ILE A 150 2.23 4.33 -17.94
CA ILE A 150 2.94 5.19 -16.98
C ILE A 150 2.61 4.78 -15.54
N GLN A 151 1.34 4.52 -15.23
CA GLN A 151 0.90 4.08 -13.90
C GLN A 151 1.53 2.73 -13.51
N ILE A 152 1.62 1.78 -14.45
CA ILE A 152 2.23 0.46 -14.22
C ILE A 152 3.73 0.59 -13.97
N VAL A 153 4.45 1.38 -14.78
CA VAL A 153 5.91 1.58 -14.63
C VAL A 153 6.22 2.21 -13.27
N ILE A 154 5.47 3.23 -12.85
CA ILE A 154 5.71 3.89 -11.57
C ILE A 154 5.35 2.98 -10.40
N THR A 155 4.25 2.23 -10.51
CA THR A 155 3.91 1.20 -9.52
C THR A 155 5.05 0.19 -9.36
N TRP A 156 5.64 -0.25 -10.47
CA TRP A 156 6.80 -1.15 -10.44
C TRP A 156 8.01 -0.54 -9.73
N VAL A 157 8.36 0.72 -10.05
CA VAL A 157 9.47 1.45 -9.40
C VAL A 157 9.24 1.59 -7.89
N VAL A 158 8.06 2.05 -7.48
CA VAL A 158 7.73 2.28 -6.06
C VAL A 158 7.77 0.98 -5.27
N VAL A 159 7.23 -0.11 -5.82
CA VAL A 159 7.26 -1.41 -5.14
C VAL A 159 8.69 -1.94 -5.02
N ASN A 160 9.52 -1.74 -6.05
CA ASN A 160 10.92 -2.15 -6.01
C ASN A 160 11.72 -1.36 -4.97
N VAL A 161 11.53 -0.03 -4.91
CA VAL A 161 12.14 0.84 -3.89
C VAL A 161 11.68 0.44 -2.49
N ALA A 162 10.38 0.27 -2.26
CA ALA A 162 9.83 -0.11 -0.96
C ALA A 162 10.43 -1.43 -0.44
N LYS A 163 10.61 -2.40 -1.32
CA LYS A 163 11.17 -3.71 -0.96
C LYS A 163 12.69 -3.71 -0.81
N ASN A 164 13.42 -2.91 -1.59
CA ASN A 164 14.87 -2.77 -1.38
C ASN A 164 15.18 -2.08 -0.05
N HIS A 165 14.36 -1.11 0.37
CA HIS A 165 14.48 -0.52 1.70
C HIS A 165 14.09 -1.49 2.83
N ALA A 166 13.20 -2.44 2.56
CA ALA A 166 12.81 -3.48 3.52
C ALA A 166 13.82 -4.63 3.62
N GLU A 167 14.66 -4.87 2.59
CA GLU A 167 15.75 -5.87 2.64
C GLU A 167 17.05 -5.32 3.25
N LEU A 168 17.14 -4.00 3.48
CA LEU A 168 18.28 -3.31 4.11
C LEU A 168 18.06 -2.99 5.60
N LEU A 169 16.92 -3.36 6.18
CA LEU A 169 16.55 -3.23 7.60
C LEU A 169 16.43 -4.63 8.22
#